data_AF-A0A7V7DW72-F1
#
_entry.id   AF-A0A7V7DW72-F1
#
_cell.length_a   1.000
_cell.length_b   1.000
_cell.length_c   1.000
_cell.angle_alpha   90.00
_cell.angle_beta   90.00
_cell.angle_gamma   90.00
#
_symmetry.space_group_name_H-M   'P 1'
#
loop_
_entity.id
_entity.type
_entity.pdbx_description
1 polymer ?
#
loop_
_entity_poly.entity_id
_entity_poly.type
_entity_poly.pdbx_seq_one_letter_code
_entity_poly.pdbx_strand_id
1 'polypeptide(L)'
;MDAKFFDSLYEGDSPNGVKLGMGLTGGDFWPRAAGCSVLYRGPGMEQIDFANLLSVAEAGASEISPPGYVTNNSGTIYFYVIRRANNCGCEEQTLAAAVKISIDAGGELAEPQPNSIFEARAEQVEGNKIQLVWYYCPIEQQSSPVCFNLYYDAGTGQIDYENAIATISYAGRRFYSYQSGTLDAGKYLFAIRAEDAGGMENASSARIEIQLDTTSPDAIEILSVEAA
;
A
#
# COMPACT_ATOMS: atom_id res chain seq x y z
N MET A 1 8.69 30.96 -3.83
CA MET A 1 10.07 30.67 -4.25
C MET A 1 10.70 30.00 -3.05
N ASP A 2 10.93 28.69 -3.11
CA ASP A 2 11.40 27.91 -1.97
C ASP A 2 12.92 28.07 -1.87
N ALA A 3 13.42 28.55 -0.72
CA ALA A 3 14.77 29.11 -0.58
C ALA A 3 15.90 28.06 -0.47
N LYS A 4 15.58 26.77 -0.54
CA LYS A 4 16.53 25.67 -0.29
C LYS A 4 17.78 25.68 -1.17
N PHE A 5 17.72 26.25 -2.38
CA PHE A 5 18.85 26.28 -3.32
C PHE A 5 19.61 27.61 -3.38
N PHE A 6 19.05 28.72 -2.86
CA PHE A 6 19.73 30.02 -2.75
C PHE A 6 20.43 30.24 -1.42
N ASP A 7 20.17 29.38 -0.42
CA ASP A 7 20.99 29.29 0.78
C ASP A 7 22.40 28.72 0.50
N SER A 8 22.76 28.48 -0.76
CA SER A 8 24.11 28.08 -1.21
C SER A 8 25.25 28.98 -0.74
N LEU A 9 24.96 30.20 -0.27
CA LEU A 9 25.95 31.08 0.35
C LEU A 9 26.37 30.62 1.75
N TYR A 10 25.50 29.87 2.46
CA TYR A 10 25.72 29.39 3.84
C TYR A 10 25.58 27.87 3.99
N GLU A 11 24.84 27.18 3.12
CA GLU A 11 24.62 25.73 3.14
C GLU A 11 25.56 24.92 2.24
N GLY A 12 26.52 25.55 1.57
CA GLY A 12 27.61 24.83 0.91
C GLY A 12 28.38 23.92 1.88
N ASP A 13 28.46 24.29 3.15
CA ASP A 13 29.09 23.50 4.20
C ASP A 13 28.11 22.51 4.90
N SER A 14 26.90 22.35 4.37
CA SER A 14 25.94 21.36 4.85
C SER A 14 26.20 19.99 4.18
N PRO A 15 25.82 18.87 4.84
CA PRO A 15 25.87 17.55 4.22
C PRO A 15 25.10 17.45 2.89
N ASN A 16 24.05 18.27 2.72
CA ASN A 16 23.25 18.33 1.49
C ASN A 16 23.95 19.16 0.40
N GLY A 17 24.58 20.27 0.77
CA GLY A 17 25.39 21.10 -0.13
C GLY A 17 26.54 20.31 -0.76
N VAL A 18 27.25 19.50 0.03
CA VAL A 18 28.29 18.60 -0.48
C VAL A 18 27.71 17.56 -1.45
N LYS A 19 26.59 16.92 -1.12
CA LYS A 19 25.93 15.91 -1.99
C LYS A 19 25.48 16.50 -3.33
N LEU A 20 25.00 17.74 -3.32
CA LEU A 20 24.57 18.46 -4.52
C LEU A 20 25.73 19.02 -5.34
N GLY A 21 26.98 18.94 -4.85
CA GLY A 21 28.14 19.54 -5.51
C GLY A 21 28.22 21.06 -5.33
N MET A 22 27.57 21.58 -4.29
CA MET A 22 27.43 23.01 -3.97
C MET A 22 28.37 23.47 -2.83
N GLY A 23 29.36 22.64 -2.46
CA GLY A 23 30.19 22.90 -1.28
C GLY A 23 31.34 23.88 -1.47
N LEU A 24 31.52 24.78 -0.50
CA LEU A 24 32.60 25.76 -0.43
C LEU A 24 33.76 25.22 0.43
N THR A 25 34.60 24.35 -0.12
CA THR A 25 35.95 24.17 0.41
C THR A 25 36.96 24.40 -0.72
N GLY A 26 37.55 25.61 -0.75
CA GLY A 26 38.64 25.94 -1.68
C GLY A 26 38.27 26.65 -2.98
N GLY A 27 37.00 26.99 -3.23
CA GLY A 27 36.60 27.89 -4.33
C GLY A 27 36.18 27.23 -5.64
N ASP A 28 36.04 25.90 -5.69
CA ASP A 28 35.53 25.22 -6.89
C ASP A 28 34.02 24.93 -6.79
N PHE A 29 33.25 25.64 -7.63
CA PHE A 29 31.84 25.37 -7.89
C PHE A 29 31.76 24.36 -9.04
N TRP A 30 31.21 23.16 -8.78
CA TRP A 30 30.94 22.17 -9.82
C TRP A 30 29.43 22.17 -10.11
N PRO A 31 28.91 23.14 -10.90
CA PRO A 31 27.52 23.11 -11.26
C PRO A 31 27.28 21.84 -12.06
N ARG A 32 26.31 21.03 -11.63
CA ARG A 32 25.79 19.94 -12.44
C ARG A 32 25.02 20.56 -13.60
N ALA A 33 25.74 20.89 -14.67
CA ALA A 33 25.20 21.65 -15.81
C ALA A 33 24.02 20.97 -16.51
N ALA A 34 23.88 19.65 -16.34
CA ALA A 34 22.75 18.85 -16.82
C ALA A 34 21.64 18.64 -15.78
N GLY A 35 21.81 19.10 -14.53
CA GLY A 35 20.96 18.75 -13.40
C GLY A 35 21.35 17.44 -12.73
N CYS A 36 20.51 16.95 -11.81
CA CYS A 36 20.70 15.70 -11.10
C CYS A 36 19.38 15.02 -10.73
N SER A 37 19.47 13.77 -10.29
CA SER A 37 18.38 13.04 -9.64
C SER A 37 18.72 12.84 -8.17
N VAL A 38 17.76 13.09 -7.29
CA VAL A 38 17.92 13.04 -5.84
C VAL A 38 16.99 11.98 -5.27
N LEU A 39 17.55 11.09 -4.45
CA LEU A 39 16.82 10.02 -3.80
C LEU A 39 16.42 10.43 -2.38
N TYR A 40 15.13 10.29 -2.09
CA TYR A 40 14.53 10.52 -0.78
C TYR A 40 13.89 9.24 -0.25
N ARG A 41 13.66 9.17 1.05
CA ARG A 41 12.97 8.06 1.71
C ARG A 41 12.05 8.54 2.82
N GLY A 42 10.97 7.81 3.04
CA GLY A 42 10.13 7.94 4.23
C GLY A 42 9.38 6.65 4.56
N PRO A 43 8.73 6.59 5.73
CA PRO A 43 7.87 5.46 6.12
C PRO A 43 6.51 5.45 5.41
N GLY A 44 6.13 6.54 4.74
CA GLY A 44 4.88 6.70 4.02
C GLY A 44 4.98 7.78 2.95
N MET A 45 4.06 7.79 1.98
CA MET A 45 4.01 8.77 0.90
C MET A 45 3.88 10.22 1.38
N GLU A 46 3.14 10.45 2.47
CA GLU A 46 2.98 11.78 3.09
C GLU A 46 4.13 12.13 4.06
N GLN A 47 4.98 11.15 4.37
CA GLN A 47 6.04 11.26 5.38
C GLN A 47 7.44 11.12 4.77
N ILE A 48 7.57 11.37 3.46
CA ILE A 48 8.87 11.41 2.80
C ILE A 48 9.69 12.58 3.34
N ASP A 49 10.90 12.30 3.79
CA ASP A 49 11.83 13.32 4.27
C ASP A 49 12.54 13.99 3.08
N PHE A 50 11.92 15.07 2.56
CA PHE A 50 12.51 15.92 1.52
C PHE A 50 13.56 16.92 2.04
N ALA A 51 13.92 16.86 3.32
CA ALA A 51 15.04 17.63 3.86
C ALA A 51 16.33 16.80 3.89
N ASN A 52 16.22 15.48 3.99
CA ASN A 52 17.37 14.58 4.05
C ASN A 52 17.59 13.82 2.73
N LEU A 53 18.57 14.28 1.96
CA LEU A 53 18.94 13.65 0.70
C LEU A 53 19.69 12.35 0.99
N LEU A 54 19.18 11.21 0.55
CA LEU A 54 19.90 9.94 0.73
C LEU A 54 21.05 9.80 -0.26
N SER A 55 20.78 10.05 -1.54
CA SER A 55 21.73 9.86 -2.63
C SER A 55 21.46 10.87 -3.75
N VAL A 56 22.48 11.17 -4.53
CA VAL A 56 22.40 12.05 -5.70
C VAL A 56 23.10 11.37 -6.86
N ALA A 57 22.45 11.30 -8.02
CA ALA A 57 22.99 10.76 -9.25
C ALA A 57 22.95 11.80 -10.37
N GLU A 58 23.77 11.61 -11.40
CA GLU A 58 23.77 12.47 -12.60
C GLU A 58 22.42 12.41 -13.31
N ALA A 59 22.06 13.46 -14.06
CA ALA A 59 20.77 13.56 -14.76
C ALA A 59 20.45 12.38 -15.71
N GLY A 60 21.48 11.73 -16.26
CA GLY A 60 21.35 10.58 -17.16
C GLY A 60 21.55 9.22 -16.50
N ALA A 61 21.70 9.14 -15.17
CA ALA A 61 21.89 7.88 -14.48
C ALA A 61 20.65 6.98 -14.64
N SER A 62 20.87 5.72 -15.01
CA SER A 62 19.83 4.71 -15.11
C SER A 62 19.46 4.10 -13.76
N GLU A 63 20.30 4.29 -12.74
CA GLU A 63 20.13 3.73 -11.40
C GLU A 63 20.58 4.72 -10.33
N ILE A 64 19.96 4.62 -9.16
CA ILE A 64 20.35 5.33 -7.95
C ILE A 64 20.04 4.43 -6.75
N SER A 65 21.01 4.27 -5.86
CA SER A 65 20.89 3.38 -4.72
C SER A 65 21.05 4.18 -3.42
N PRO A 66 20.34 3.78 -2.33
CA PRO A 66 20.62 4.31 -1.02
C PRO A 66 22.06 3.94 -0.59
N PRO A 67 22.76 4.82 0.14
CA PRO A 67 24.09 4.52 0.66
C PRO A 67 24.09 3.32 1.60
N GLY A 68 25.18 2.56 1.65
CA GLY A 68 25.27 1.34 2.47
C GLY A 68 25.16 1.55 4.00
N TYR A 69 25.26 2.78 4.49
CA TYR A 69 25.01 3.10 5.91
C TYR A 69 23.51 3.26 6.23
N VAL A 70 22.66 3.34 5.22
CA VAL A 70 21.22 3.46 5.38
C VAL A 70 20.68 2.10 5.83
N THR A 71 20.30 2.01 7.10
CA THR A 71 19.73 0.79 7.65
C THR A 71 18.27 0.63 7.22
N ASN A 72 17.91 -0.61 6.95
CA ASN A 72 16.54 -1.06 6.73
C ASN A 72 16.14 -1.93 7.92
N ASN A 73 15.08 -1.54 8.62
CA ASN A 73 14.57 -2.33 9.73
C ASN A 73 13.77 -3.50 9.16
N SER A 74 13.91 -4.68 9.79
CA SER A 74 13.11 -5.84 9.42
C SER A 74 11.62 -5.59 9.62
N GLY A 75 10.79 -6.20 8.77
CA GLY A 75 9.33 -6.05 8.80
C GLY A 75 8.84 -4.63 8.51
N THR A 76 9.67 -3.76 7.92
CA THR A 76 9.34 -2.35 7.68
C THR A 76 9.12 -2.07 6.20
N ILE A 77 8.18 -1.17 5.92
CA ILE A 77 7.93 -0.65 4.58
C ILE A 77 8.58 0.73 4.47
N TYR A 78 9.28 0.95 3.36
CA TYR A 78 9.85 2.24 2.99
C TYR A 78 9.29 2.68 1.65
N PHE A 79 9.10 3.99 1.52
CA PHE A 79 8.80 4.63 0.26
C PHE A 79 10.01 5.43 -0.17
N TYR A 80 10.50 5.14 -1.36
CA TYR A 80 11.60 5.87 -1.99
C TYR A 80 11.03 6.78 -3.07
N VAL A 81 11.51 8.01 -3.16
CA VAL A 81 11.08 8.97 -4.18
C VAL A 81 12.31 9.54 -4.86
N ILE A 82 12.31 9.52 -6.18
CA ILE A 82 13.32 10.22 -6.98
C ILE A 82 12.73 11.55 -7.44
N ARG A 83 13.49 12.63 -7.24
CA ARG A 83 13.18 13.94 -7.81
C ARG A 83 14.34 14.50 -8.60
N ARG A 84 14.05 15.08 -9.75
CA ARG A 84 15.02 15.75 -10.60
C ARG A 84 15.18 17.21 -10.21
N ALA A 85 16.42 17.66 -10.14
CA ALA A 85 16.77 19.07 -10.07
C ALA A 85 17.44 19.50 -11.37
N ASN A 86 17.05 20.66 -11.91
CA ASN A 86 17.69 21.22 -13.09
C ASN A 86 19.04 21.89 -12.72
N ASN A 87 19.73 22.41 -13.74
CA ASN A 87 21.01 23.11 -13.59
C ASN A 87 20.97 24.40 -12.75
N CYS A 88 19.77 24.96 -12.54
CA CYS A 88 19.54 26.12 -11.68
C CYS A 88 19.18 25.72 -10.24
N GLY A 89 19.18 24.42 -9.92
CA GLY A 89 18.78 23.93 -8.61
C GLY A 89 17.27 23.92 -8.37
N CYS A 90 16.44 24.09 -9.39
CA CYS A 90 15.00 23.91 -9.21
C CYS A 90 14.68 22.42 -9.22
N GLU A 91 14.30 21.90 -8.05
CA GLU A 91 13.80 20.53 -7.88
C GLU A 91 12.32 20.41 -8.26
N GLU A 92 11.96 19.31 -8.92
CA GLU A 92 10.56 18.96 -9.12
C GLU A 92 9.87 18.63 -7.79
N GLN A 93 8.58 18.92 -7.68
CA GLN A 93 7.82 18.66 -6.44
C GLN A 93 6.87 17.47 -6.56
N THR A 94 7.05 16.64 -7.58
CA THR A 94 6.17 15.50 -7.84
C THR A 94 6.52 14.30 -6.97
N LEU A 95 5.61 13.32 -6.94
CA LEU A 95 5.81 11.99 -6.38
C LEU A 95 5.70 10.91 -7.47
N ALA A 96 5.80 11.30 -8.75
CA ALA A 96 5.52 10.41 -9.87
C ALA A 96 6.53 9.25 -10.00
N ALA A 97 7.73 9.41 -9.43
CA ALA A 97 8.77 8.39 -9.36
C ALA A 97 8.94 7.85 -7.93
N ALA A 98 7.81 7.58 -7.26
CA ALA A 98 7.79 6.91 -5.96
C ALA A 98 7.75 5.38 -6.14
N VAL A 99 8.45 4.66 -5.27
CA VAL A 99 8.45 3.19 -5.21
C VAL A 99 8.30 2.75 -3.76
N LYS A 100 7.38 1.82 -3.53
CA LYS A 100 7.20 1.13 -2.24
C LYS A 100 8.09 -0.11 -2.19
N ILE A 101 8.93 -0.18 -1.15
CA ILE A 101 9.81 -1.31 -0.85
C ILE A 101 9.42 -1.89 0.50
N SER A 102 9.26 -3.20 0.55
CA SER A 102 8.94 -3.95 1.77
C SER A 102 10.17 -4.76 2.19
N ILE A 103 10.50 -4.74 3.48
CA ILE A 103 11.59 -5.51 4.07
C ILE A 103 10.98 -6.61 4.93
N ASP A 104 11.41 -7.85 4.74
CA ASP A 104 10.91 -9.00 5.46
C ASP A 104 11.46 -9.09 6.91
N ALA A 105 11.03 -10.11 7.65
CA ALA A 105 11.49 -10.32 9.03
C ALA A 105 13.00 -10.66 9.13
N GLY A 106 13.61 -11.16 8.05
CA GLY A 106 15.04 -11.45 7.93
C GLY A 106 15.89 -10.21 7.63
N GLY A 107 15.25 -9.08 7.27
CA GLY A 107 15.95 -7.86 6.87
C GLY A 107 16.24 -7.79 5.36
N GLU A 108 15.75 -8.74 4.58
CA GLU A 108 15.91 -8.80 3.14
C GLU A 108 14.70 -8.16 2.43
N LEU A 109 14.84 -7.90 1.12
CA LEU A 109 13.71 -7.43 0.32
C LEU A 109 12.62 -8.51 0.33
N ALA A 110 11.41 -8.13 0.78
CA ALA A 110 10.29 -9.03 0.80
C ALA A 110 9.93 -9.45 -0.62
N GLU A 111 9.54 -10.71 -0.79
CA GLU A 111 9.12 -11.22 -2.09
C GLU A 111 7.90 -10.42 -2.63
N PRO A 112 7.86 -10.14 -3.94
CA PRO A 112 6.74 -9.45 -4.57
C PRO A 112 5.44 -10.19 -4.30
N GLN A 113 4.47 -9.52 -3.67
CA GLN A 113 3.15 -10.09 -3.38
C GLN A 113 2.02 -9.28 -4.05
N PRO A 114 0.84 -9.89 -4.25
CA PRO A 114 -0.34 -9.15 -4.68
C PRO A 114 -0.74 -8.02 -3.73
N ASN A 115 -1.38 -6.99 -4.28
CA ASN A 115 -1.96 -5.93 -3.45
C ASN A 115 -3.04 -6.48 -2.50
N SER A 116 -3.23 -5.81 -1.37
CA SER A 116 -4.41 -5.98 -0.52
C SER A 116 -5.68 -5.56 -1.26
N ILE A 117 -6.79 -6.20 -0.91
CA ILE A 117 -8.11 -5.78 -1.38
C ILE A 117 -8.53 -4.48 -0.68
N PHE A 118 -9.48 -3.77 -1.29
CA PHE A 118 -10.03 -2.50 -0.79
C PHE A 118 -11.53 -2.62 -0.56
N GLU A 119 -12.07 -1.79 0.34
CA GLU A 119 -13.51 -1.60 0.57
C GLU A 119 -14.29 -2.92 0.74
N ALA A 120 -13.68 -3.88 1.42
CA ALA A 120 -14.29 -5.18 1.66
C ALA A 120 -15.44 -5.03 2.66
N ARG A 121 -16.63 -5.52 2.30
CA ARG A 121 -17.81 -5.51 3.17
C ARG A 121 -18.58 -6.82 3.09
N ALA A 122 -19.32 -7.11 4.15
CA ALA A 122 -20.22 -8.24 4.26
C ALA A 122 -21.64 -7.74 4.54
N GLU A 123 -22.63 -8.32 3.87
CA GLU A 123 -24.04 -8.00 4.06
C GLU A 123 -24.85 -9.31 4.13
N GLN A 124 -25.87 -9.37 4.99
CA GLN A 124 -26.81 -10.48 5.02
C GLN A 124 -27.79 -10.36 3.84
N VAL A 125 -28.01 -11.46 3.14
CA VAL A 125 -28.96 -11.57 2.02
C VAL A 125 -29.96 -12.71 2.25
N GLU A 126 -30.94 -12.84 1.36
CA GLU A 126 -32.03 -13.81 1.47
C GLU A 126 -31.53 -15.25 1.70
N GLY A 127 -32.24 -15.98 2.58
CA GLY A 127 -31.95 -17.38 2.89
C GLY A 127 -30.80 -17.58 3.88
N ASN A 128 -30.57 -16.62 4.78
CA ASN A 128 -29.50 -16.60 5.79
C ASN A 128 -28.12 -16.82 5.17
N LYS A 129 -27.86 -16.08 4.08
CA LYS A 129 -26.58 -16.10 3.38
C LYS A 129 -25.88 -14.76 3.58
N ILE A 130 -24.58 -14.76 3.37
CA ILE A 130 -23.74 -13.58 3.47
C ILE A 130 -23.18 -13.29 2.09
N GLN A 131 -23.36 -12.05 1.64
CA GLN A 131 -22.72 -11.53 0.44
C GLN A 131 -21.49 -10.71 0.84
N LEU A 132 -20.33 -11.14 0.34
CA LEU A 132 -19.09 -10.37 0.41
C LEU A 132 -18.92 -9.59 -0.87
N VAL A 133 -18.53 -8.33 -0.75
CA VAL A 133 -18.16 -7.47 -1.89
C VAL A 133 -16.85 -6.76 -1.57
N TRP A 134 -15.92 -6.78 -2.52
CA TRP A 134 -14.63 -6.09 -2.38
C TRP A 134 -14.19 -5.49 -3.70
N TYR A 135 -13.33 -4.48 -3.63
CA TYR A 135 -12.70 -3.86 -4.78
C TYR A 135 -11.24 -4.27 -4.88
N TYR A 136 -10.75 -4.48 -6.11
CA TYR A 136 -9.35 -4.73 -6.36
C TYR A 136 -8.73 -3.69 -7.28
N CYS A 137 -7.57 -3.14 -6.88
CA CYS A 137 -6.81 -2.16 -7.66
C CYS A 137 -5.37 -2.63 -7.90
N PRO A 138 -4.95 -2.82 -9.16
CA PRO A 138 -3.59 -3.26 -9.52
C PRO A 138 -2.56 -2.12 -9.59
N ILE A 139 -2.91 -0.91 -9.15
CA ILE A 139 -1.96 0.21 -9.14
C ILE A 139 -0.84 -0.09 -8.14
N GLU A 140 0.42 0.16 -8.54
CA GLU A 140 1.62 -0.11 -7.73
C GLU A 140 1.80 -1.57 -7.27
N GLN A 141 1.16 -2.49 -7.98
CA GLN A 141 1.23 -3.91 -7.69
C GLN A 141 2.63 -4.49 -7.95
N GLN A 142 3.14 -5.24 -6.97
CA GLN A 142 4.43 -5.93 -7.09
C GLN A 142 4.32 -7.27 -7.83
N SER A 143 3.25 -8.05 -7.61
CA SER A 143 2.98 -9.32 -8.32
C SER A 143 1.51 -9.44 -8.68
N SER A 144 1.15 -9.80 -9.92
CA SER A 144 -0.25 -9.90 -10.37
C SER A 144 -0.97 -11.12 -9.78
N PRO A 145 -2.22 -10.99 -9.29
CA PRO A 145 -2.92 -12.13 -8.72
C PRO A 145 -3.53 -12.99 -9.83
N VAL A 146 -3.69 -14.27 -9.55
CA VAL A 146 -4.43 -15.21 -10.40
C VAL A 146 -5.81 -15.50 -9.83
N CYS A 147 -5.97 -15.41 -8.50
CA CYS A 147 -7.24 -15.61 -7.82
C CYS A 147 -7.31 -14.86 -6.48
N PHE A 148 -8.50 -14.89 -5.89
CA PHE A 148 -8.77 -14.51 -4.52
C PHE A 148 -9.25 -15.73 -3.75
N ASN A 149 -8.55 -16.07 -2.67
CA ASN A 149 -8.96 -17.09 -1.72
C ASN A 149 -9.76 -16.44 -0.60
N LEU A 150 -10.91 -17.03 -0.31
CA LEU A 150 -11.82 -16.57 0.74
C LEU A 150 -11.75 -17.56 1.90
N TYR A 151 -11.64 -17.00 3.08
CA TYR A 151 -11.54 -17.72 4.34
C TYR A 151 -12.58 -17.19 5.31
N TYR A 152 -12.97 -18.03 6.25
CA TYR A 152 -13.86 -17.64 7.34
C TYR A 152 -13.55 -18.40 8.62
N ASP A 153 -14.18 -17.99 9.71
CA ASP A 153 -14.01 -18.62 11.02
C ASP A 153 -14.99 -19.76 11.30
N ALA A 154 -15.95 -20.03 10.41
CA ALA A 154 -17.04 -20.97 10.65
C ALA A 154 -17.78 -20.74 11.99
N GLY A 155 -17.81 -19.49 12.48
CA GLY A 155 -18.42 -19.13 13.77
C GLY A 155 -17.60 -19.50 15.01
N THR A 156 -16.35 -19.97 14.84
CA THR A 156 -15.45 -20.31 15.96
C THR A 156 -14.72 -19.10 16.54
N GLY A 157 -14.73 -17.96 15.84
CA GLY A 157 -13.94 -16.77 16.18
C GLY A 157 -12.48 -16.82 15.70
N GLN A 158 -12.03 -17.92 15.09
CA GLN A 158 -10.70 -18.05 14.50
C GLN A 158 -10.80 -18.44 13.02
N ILE A 159 -10.25 -17.61 12.13
CA ILE A 159 -10.22 -17.87 10.68
C ILE A 159 -9.24 -19.02 10.39
N ASP A 160 -9.73 -20.02 9.63
CA ASP A 160 -8.91 -21.08 9.06
C ASP A 160 -8.35 -20.62 7.71
N TYR A 161 -7.03 -20.44 7.62
CA TYR A 161 -6.33 -20.06 6.39
C TYR A 161 -5.81 -21.25 5.57
N GLU A 162 -5.93 -22.47 6.10
CA GLU A 162 -5.51 -23.68 5.38
C GLU A 162 -6.60 -24.16 4.41
N ASN A 163 -7.86 -23.85 4.72
CA ASN A 163 -9.02 -24.30 3.94
C ASN A 163 -9.85 -23.13 3.43
N ALA A 164 -9.59 -22.71 2.20
CA ALA A 164 -10.40 -21.69 1.53
C ALA A 164 -11.83 -22.19 1.29
N ILE A 165 -12.83 -21.38 1.63
CA ILE A 165 -14.26 -21.67 1.36
C ILE A 165 -14.61 -21.44 -0.12
N ALA A 166 -13.86 -20.59 -0.80
CA ALA A 166 -14.02 -20.29 -2.20
C ALA A 166 -12.76 -19.68 -2.78
N THR A 167 -12.56 -19.92 -4.08
CA THR A 167 -11.50 -19.30 -4.88
C THR A 167 -12.15 -18.62 -6.08
N ILE A 168 -11.92 -17.31 -6.22
CA ILE A 168 -12.48 -16.49 -7.30
C ILE A 168 -11.37 -16.06 -8.25
N SER A 169 -11.45 -16.44 -9.52
CA SER A 169 -10.44 -16.07 -10.51
C SER A 169 -10.33 -14.55 -10.70
N TYR A 170 -9.10 -14.07 -10.80
CA TYR A 170 -8.81 -12.67 -11.09
C TYR A 170 -9.23 -12.31 -12.52
N ALA A 171 -9.88 -11.16 -12.67
CA ALA A 171 -10.41 -10.66 -13.93
C ALA A 171 -10.20 -9.13 -14.06
N GLY A 172 -9.11 -8.60 -13.48
CA GLY A 172 -8.74 -7.19 -13.58
C GLY A 172 -9.28 -6.30 -12.47
N ARG A 173 -9.14 -4.99 -12.67
CA ARG A 173 -9.61 -3.95 -11.74
C ARG A 173 -11.14 -3.84 -11.78
N ARG A 174 -11.82 -4.32 -10.74
CA ARG A 174 -13.28 -4.26 -10.61
C ARG A 174 -13.72 -4.58 -9.17
N PHE A 175 -15.02 -4.46 -8.94
CA PHE A 175 -15.67 -5.09 -7.80
C PHE A 175 -15.82 -6.59 -8.06
N TYR A 176 -15.52 -7.36 -7.02
CA TYR A 176 -15.72 -8.79 -6.94
C TYR A 176 -16.76 -9.07 -5.85
N SER A 177 -17.44 -10.20 -5.98
CA SER A 177 -18.44 -10.61 -5.01
C SER A 177 -18.45 -12.12 -4.83
N TYR A 178 -18.79 -12.53 -3.62
CA TYR A 178 -19.04 -13.92 -3.28
C TYR A 178 -20.30 -14.01 -2.41
N GLN A 179 -21.07 -15.07 -2.58
CA GLN A 179 -22.21 -15.35 -1.73
C GLN A 179 -21.99 -16.70 -1.06
N SER A 180 -22.12 -16.74 0.26
CA SER A 180 -21.98 -17.96 1.03
C SER A 180 -23.13 -18.93 0.79
N GLY A 181 -22.96 -20.17 1.28
CA GLY A 181 -24.08 -21.05 1.59
C GLY A 181 -24.95 -20.48 2.71
N THR A 182 -26.03 -21.20 3.03
CA THR A 182 -26.85 -20.88 4.21
C THR A 182 -26.06 -21.15 5.48
N LEU A 183 -26.12 -20.19 6.40
CA LEU A 183 -25.43 -20.21 7.68
C LEU A 183 -26.43 -20.04 8.82
N ASP A 184 -26.05 -20.49 10.02
CA ASP A 184 -26.84 -20.33 11.23
C ASP A 184 -26.67 -18.92 11.83
N ALA A 185 -27.59 -18.52 12.71
CA ALA A 185 -27.45 -17.26 13.42
C ALA A 185 -26.14 -17.23 14.21
N GLY A 186 -25.40 -16.15 14.08
CA GLY A 186 -24.10 -16.07 14.71
C GLY A 186 -23.23 -14.94 14.18
N LYS A 187 -22.13 -14.73 14.89
CA LYS A 187 -21.08 -13.81 14.48
C LYS A 187 -20.07 -14.56 13.62
N TYR A 188 -19.71 -13.97 12.48
CA TYR A 188 -18.75 -14.53 11.54
C TYR A 188 -17.63 -13.54 11.23
N LEU A 189 -16.44 -14.08 11.01
CA LEU A 189 -15.27 -13.36 10.54
C LEU A 189 -14.83 -13.92 9.19
N PHE A 190 -14.63 -13.04 8.22
CA PHE A 190 -14.12 -13.38 6.90
C PHE A 190 -12.78 -12.72 6.63
N ALA A 191 -11.93 -13.40 5.84
CA ALA A 191 -10.73 -12.82 5.26
C ALA A 191 -10.68 -13.16 3.78
N ILE A 192 -10.11 -12.25 2.99
CA ILE A 192 -9.95 -12.42 1.55
C ILE A 192 -8.50 -12.09 1.23
N ARG A 193 -7.81 -13.05 0.62
CA ARG A 193 -6.41 -12.91 0.21
C ARG A 193 -6.26 -13.09 -1.28
N ALA A 194 -5.36 -12.32 -1.86
CA ALA A 194 -5.04 -12.41 -3.28
C ALA A 194 -3.80 -13.29 -3.42
N GLU A 195 -3.86 -14.27 -4.29
CA GLU A 195 -2.78 -15.22 -4.58
C GLU A 195 -2.24 -14.96 -5.99
N ASP A 196 -0.91 -14.98 -6.15
CA ASP A 196 -0.27 -14.88 -7.46
C ASP A 196 -0.01 -16.24 -8.13
N ALA A 197 0.57 -16.20 -9.33
CA ALA A 197 0.87 -17.42 -10.08
C ALA A 197 1.94 -18.31 -9.41
N GLY A 198 2.70 -17.78 -8.45
CA GLY A 198 3.67 -18.50 -7.64
C GLY A 198 3.04 -19.18 -6.42
N GLY A 199 1.73 -19.01 -6.18
CA GLY A 199 1.04 -19.49 -5.00
C GLY A 199 1.30 -18.63 -3.76
N MET A 200 1.86 -17.43 -3.93
CA MET A 200 2.09 -16.52 -2.81
C MET A 200 0.85 -15.67 -2.57
N GLU A 201 0.28 -15.79 -1.37
CA GLU A 201 -0.79 -14.92 -0.91
C GLU A 201 -0.27 -13.60 -0.37
N ASN A 202 -1.11 -12.57 -0.45
CA ASN A 202 -0.85 -11.34 0.28
C ASN A 202 -0.96 -11.56 1.81
N ALA A 203 -0.06 -10.94 2.57
CA ALA A 203 -0.03 -11.02 4.04
C ALA A 203 -1.11 -10.17 4.72
N SER A 204 -2.25 -9.95 4.04
CA SER A 204 -3.32 -9.10 4.57
C SER A 204 -3.91 -9.71 5.85
N SER A 205 -4.00 -8.87 6.88
CA SER A 205 -4.65 -9.17 8.16
C SER A 205 -6.04 -8.54 8.28
N ALA A 206 -6.55 -7.96 7.20
CA ALA A 206 -7.88 -7.34 7.18
C ALA A 206 -8.97 -8.41 7.39
N ARG A 207 -9.86 -8.16 8.36
CA ARG A 207 -10.97 -9.04 8.72
C ARG A 207 -12.28 -8.31 8.48
N ILE A 208 -13.26 -9.02 7.95
CA ILE A 208 -14.61 -8.52 7.73
C ILE A 208 -15.50 -9.20 8.76
N GLU A 209 -16.12 -8.43 9.63
CA GLU A 209 -17.00 -8.94 10.68
C GLU A 209 -18.46 -8.72 10.28
N ILE A 210 -19.31 -9.73 10.54
CA ILE A 210 -20.75 -9.62 10.35
C ILE A 210 -21.50 -10.45 11.40
N GLN A 211 -22.59 -9.90 11.90
CA GLN A 211 -23.57 -10.60 12.70
C GLN A 211 -24.71 -11.05 11.79
N LEU A 212 -24.96 -12.36 11.71
CA LEU A 212 -26.07 -12.93 10.97
C LEU A 212 -27.26 -13.14 11.90
N ASP A 213 -28.38 -12.48 11.60
CA ASP A 213 -29.60 -12.59 12.39
C ASP A 213 -30.66 -13.37 11.61
N THR A 214 -31.06 -14.53 12.12
CA THR A 214 -32.09 -15.38 11.47
C THR A 214 -33.50 -15.12 11.99
N THR A 215 -33.64 -14.21 12.97
CA THR A 215 -34.94 -13.79 13.48
C THR A 215 -35.64 -12.94 12.42
N SER A 216 -36.61 -13.53 11.73
CA SER A 216 -37.59 -12.73 11.01
C SER A 216 -38.29 -11.81 12.01
N PRO A 217 -38.53 -10.53 11.69
CA PRO A 217 -39.36 -9.69 12.53
C PRO A 217 -40.71 -10.39 12.72
N ASP A 218 -41.21 -10.41 13.96
CA ASP A 218 -42.51 -10.99 14.28
C ASP A 218 -43.56 -10.47 13.29
N ALA A 219 -44.45 -11.37 12.84
CA ALA A 219 -45.50 -10.99 11.92
C ALA A 219 -46.30 -9.80 12.49
N ILE A 220 -46.45 -8.75 11.69
CA ILE A 220 -47.22 -7.57 12.09
C ILE A 220 -48.70 -7.99 12.17
N GLU A 221 -49.20 -8.25 13.38
CA GLU A 221 -50.64 -8.43 13.64
C GLU A 221 -51.35 -7.07 13.73
N ILE A 222 -51.58 -6.40 12.58
CA ILE A 222 -52.58 -5.33 12.53
C ILE A 222 -53.95 -5.99 12.29
N LEU A 223 -54.67 -6.31 13.37
CA LEU A 223 -55.97 -6.99 13.31
C LEU A 223 -57.17 -6.07 13.03
N SER A 224 -57.01 -4.74 13.05
CA SER A 224 -57.95 -3.80 12.44
C SER A 224 -57.40 -2.37 12.47
N VAL A 225 -57.82 -1.57 11.50
CA VAL A 225 -57.75 -0.11 11.52
C VAL A 225 -59.19 0.38 11.62
N GLU A 226 -59.52 1.10 12.68
CA GLU A 226 -60.75 1.90 12.73
C GLU A 226 -60.43 3.30 12.20
N ALA A 227 -61.15 3.69 11.16
CA ALA A 227 -61.18 5.07 10.70
C ALA A 227 -62.17 5.85 11.58
N ALA A 228 -61.71 6.96 12.15
CA ALA A 228 -62.56 7.93 12.86
C ALA A 228 -63.38 8.79 11.88
#